data_AF-A0A0M0KCJ1-F1
#
_entry.id   AF-A0A0M0KCJ1-F1
#
_cell.length_a   1.000
_cell.length_b   1.000
_cell.length_c   1.000
_cell.angle_alpha   90.00
_cell.angle_beta   90.00
_cell.angle_gamma   90.00
#
_symmetry.space_group_name_H-M   'P 1'
#
loop_
_entity.id
_entity.type
_entity.pdbx_description
1 polymer ?
#
loop_
_entity_poly.entity_id
_entity_poly.type
_entity_poly.pdbx_seq_one_letter_code
_entity_poly.pdbx_strand_id
1 'polypeptide(L)'
;MVTPEAIKIIYNWLHRRGRGEKTISIRSISSIQLKKMGKITVGYIQFTFQGSLENQSRSTFNALDDQNTISIANDAQFEDFKRAKALIESYQNQLYAPQIQSSSTSGADELKKYKELLDDGIISEEEFNAKKKQILGI
;
A
#
# COMPACT_ATOMS: atom_id res chain seq x y z
N MET A 1 4.04 8.98 -8.41
CA MET A 1 3.41 7.72 -8.86
C MET A 1 3.32 6.78 -7.65
N VAL A 2 2.18 6.12 -7.46
CA VAL A 2 1.96 5.16 -6.36
C VAL A 2 1.81 3.77 -6.99
N THR A 3 2.60 2.79 -6.54
CA THR A 3 2.46 1.38 -6.91
C THR A 3 2.25 0.53 -5.67
N PRO A 4 1.79 -0.74 -5.79
CA PRO A 4 1.59 -1.61 -4.63
C PRO A 4 2.86 -1.85 -3.78
N GLU A 5 4.04 -1.70 -4.38
CA GLU A 5 5.32 -1.93 -3.70
C GLU A 5 5.96 -0.64 -3.19
N ALA A 6 5.86 0.45 -3.95
CA ALA A 6 6.58 1.69 -3.65
C ALA A 6 5.85 2.96 -4.15
N ILE A 7 6.13 4.07 -3.49
CA ILE A 7 5.79 5.41 -3.97
C ILE A 7 7.02 6.05 -4.58
N LYS A 8 6.86 6.57 -5.80
CA LYS A 8 7.87 7.41 -6.47
C LYS A 8 7.43 8.86 -6.38
N ILE A 9 8.21 9.64 -5.64
CA ILE A 9 8.09 11.10 -5.51
C ILE A 9 9.04 11.72 -6.52
N ILE A 10 8.51 12.56 -7.40
CA ILE A 10 9.28 13.30 -8.40
C ILE A 10 9.20 14.77 -7.97
N TYR A 11 10.35 15.39 -7.73
CA TYR A 11 10.42 16.80 -7.38
C TYR A 11 11.19 17.58 -8.44
N ASN A 12 10.64 18.73 -8.80
CA ASN A 12 11.25 19.65 -9.73
C ASN A 12 11.88 20.80 -8.94
N TRP A 13 13.22 20.87 -8.99
CA TRP A 13 14.04 21.93 -8.39
C TRP A 13 13.69 22.24 -6.92
N LEU A 14 14.16 21.39 -6.00
CA LEU A 14 14.21 21.75 -4.59
C LEU A 14 15.60 22.35 -4.31
N HIS A 15 15.60 23.52 -3.67
CA HIS A 15 16.75 24.37 -3.34
C HIS A 15 18.13 23.69 -3.48
N ARG A 16 18.86 24.09 -4.54
CA ARG A 16 20.28 23.78 -4.83
C ARG A 16 20.65 22.36 -5.32
N ARG A 17 19.73 21.39 -5.50
CA ARG A 17 20.11 20.01 -5.93
C ARG A 17 19.29 19.39 -7.07
N GLY A 18 18.93 20.18 -8.09
CA GLY A 18 18.49 19.65 -9.39
C GLY A 18 17.12 18.93 -9.37
N ARG A 19 16.83 18.21 -10.46
CA ARG A 19 15.68 17.30 -10.54
C ARG A 19 16.06 15.98 -9.90
N GLY A 20 15.18 15.43 -9.07
CA GLY A 20 15.42 14.15 -8.42
C GLY A 20 14.16 13.31 -8.31
N GLU A 21 14.36 12.00 -8.24
CA GLU A 21 13.33 11.04 -7.90
C GLU A 21 13.71 10.35 -6.58
N LYS A 22 12.71 10.16 -5.71
CA LYS A 22 12.82 9.38 -4.48
C LYS A 22 11.82 8.26 -4.54
N THR A 23 12.30 7.03 -4.47
CA THR A 23 11.47 5.82 -4.40
C THR A 23 11.45 5.34 -2.96
N ILE A 24 10.25 5.14 -2.41
CA ILE A 24 10.02 4.79 -1.02
C ILE A 24 9.11 3.56 -0.98
N SER A 25 9.52 2.51 -0.29
CA SER A 25 8.71 1.29 -0.18
C SER A 25 7.46 1.53 0.67
N ILE A 26 6.30 1.03 0.24
CA ILE A 26 5.03 1.18 0.98
C ILE A 26 5.12 0.56 2.38
N ARG A 27 5.85 -0.54 2.52
CA ARG A 27 6.12 -1.22 3.81
C ARG A 27 6.87 -0.34 4.81
N SER A 28 7.72 0.56 4.33
CA SER A 28 8.52 1.44 5.21
C SER A 28 7.71 2.59 5.80
N ILE A 29 6.58 2.95 5.18
CA ILE A 29 5.72 4.03 5.61
C ILE A 29 4.95 3.58 6.86
N SER A 30 5.22 4.23 7.98
CA SER A 30 4.50 4.01 9.24
C SER A 30 3.23 4.85 9.35
N SER A 31 3.24 6.09 8.85
CA SER A 31 2.09 6.99 8.92
C SER A 31 2.12 8.00 7.78
N ILE A 32 0.95 8.49 7.39
CA ILE A 32 0.78 9.50 6.35
C ILE A 32 -0.13 10.59 6.92
N GLN A 33 0.42 11.79 7.09
CA GLN A 33 -0.34 12.97 7.51
C GLN A 33 -0.65 13.83 6.30
N LEU A 34 -1.93 14.13 6.08
CA LEU A 34 -2.39 15.06 5.06
C LEU A 34 -3.11 16.22 5.73
N LYS A 35 -2.58 17.44 5.60
CA LYS A 35 -3.19 18.65 6.14
C LYS A 35 -3.64 19.57 5.02
N LYS A 36 -4.92 19.95 5.06
CA LYS A 36 -5.49 20.93 4.13
C LYS A 36 -4.94 22.32 4.43
N MET A 37 -4.79 23.13 3.37
CA MET A 37 -4.44 24.53 3.51
C MET A 37 -5.52 25.29 4.30
N GLY A 38 -5.06 26.04 5.30
CA GLY A 38 -5.90 26.94 6.10
C GLY A 38 -5.76 28.37 5.60
N LYS A 39 -6.47 29.32 6.22
CA LYS A 39 -6.40 30.74 5.84
C LYS A 39 -4.99 31.36 5.96
N ILE A 40 -4.10 30.75 6.75
CA ILE A 40 -2.75 31.27 7.07
C ILE A 40 -1.68 30.18 6.89
N THR A 41 -2.06 28.92 6.70
CA THR A 41 -1.10 27.78 6.68
C THR A 41 -1.11 27.10 5.32
N VAL A 42 0.08 26.88 4.76
CA VAL A 42 0.25 26.02 3.58
C VAL A 42 -0.15 24.58 3.90
N GLY A 43 -0.84 23.93 2.96
CA GLY A 43 -1.14 22.51 3.09
C GLY A 43 0.14 21.69 2.95
N TYR A 44 0.15 20.49 3.52
CA TYR A 44 1.28 19.57 3.37
C TYR A 44 0.83 18.12 3.45
N ILE A 45 1.63 17.25 2.85
CA ILE A 45 1.60 15.82 3.10
C ILE A 45 2.96 15.41 3.69
N GLN A 46 2.94 14.68 4.79
CA GLN A 46 4.13 14.19 5.48
C GLN A 46 4.07 12.66 5.61
N PHE A 47 5.17 11.99 5.29
CA PHE A 47 5.35 10.56 5.45
C PHE A 47 6.27 10.27 6.64
N THR A 48 5.87 9.38 7.54
CA THR A 48 6.71 8.94 8.66
C THR A 48 7.19 7.51 8.41
N PHE A 49 8.46 7.21 8.67
CA PHE A 49 9.08 5.90 8.37
C PHE A 49 9.45 5.11 9.62
N GLN A 50 9.28 3.78 9.59
CA GLN A 50 9.75 2.90 10.66
C GLN A 50 11.29 2.96 10.76
N GLY A 51 11.83 3.35 11.92
CA GLY A 51 13.27 3.51 12.13
C GLY A 51 13.84 4.90 11.80
N SER A 52 13.00 5.87 11.39
CA SER A 52 13.42 7.27 11.31
C SER A 52 13.55 7.86 12.72
N LEU A 53 14.75 8.29 13.10
CA LEU A 53 15.01 9.14 14.27
C LEU A 53 14.52 10.57 13.95
N GLU A 54 13.22 10.74 13.75
CA GLU A 54 12.63 12.04 13.45
C GLU A 54 12.11 12.67 14.73
N ASN A 55 12.84 13.69 15.19
CA ASN A 55 12.56 14.50 16.37
C ASN A 55 11.15 15.08 16.28
N GLN A 56 10.24 14.60 17.12
CA GLN A 56 8.84 15.03 17.23
C GLN A 56 8.61 16.51 17.63
N SER A 57 9.60 17.40 17.57
CA SER A 57 9.40 18.79 17.99
C SER A 57 10.47 19.74 17.47
N ARG A 58 10.18 20.47 16.37
CA ARG A 58 10.53 21.90 16.28
C ARG A 58 9.85 22.60 15.11
N SER A 59 8.86 23.40 15.46
CA SER A 59 8.43 24.60 14.75
C SER A 59 7.85 24.40 13.34
N THR A 60 6.60 24.85 13.17
CA THR A 60 5.87 24.99 11.90
C THR A 60 6.57 25.82 10.82
N PHE A 61 7.75 26.37 11.10
CA PHE A 61 8.59 27.14 10.18
C PHE A 61 9.73 26.30 9.55
N ASN A 62 10.08 25.13 10.10
CA ASN A 62 11.16 24.26 9.59
C ASN A 62 10.67 22.99 8.88
N ALA A 63 9.35 22.80 8.77
CA ALA A 63 8.75 21.61 8.13
C ALA A 63 9.03 21.52 6.60
N LEU A 64 9.72 22.51 6.03
CA LEU A 64 10.14 22.53 4.62
C LEU A 64 11.53 21.91 4.38
N ASP A 65 12.30 21.63 5.44
CA ASP A 65 13.62 20.97 5.35
C ASP A 65 13.53 19.46 5.65
N ASP A 66 12.37 18.99 6.11
CA ASP A 66 12.09 17.59 6.35
C ASP A 66 12.01 16.85 5.01
N GLN A 67 12.95 15.93 4.76
CA GLN A 67 13.05 15.14 3.51
C GLN A 67 11.80 14.31 3.16
N ASN A 68 10.80 14.35 4.04
CA ASN A 68 9.59 13.55 4.02
C ASN A 68 8.30 14.40 4.03
N THR A 69 8.40 15.73 3.91
CA THR A 69 7.27 16.65 3.81
C THR A 69 7.19 17.26 2.41
N ILE A 70 6.02 17.19 1.78
CA ILE A 70 5.74 17.83 0.50
C ILE A 70 4.68 18.91 0.74
N SER A 71 4.99 20.15 0.36
CA SER A 71 4.05 21.26 0.43
C SER A 71 3.00 21.15 -0.67
N ILE A 72 1.76 21.48 -0.32
CA ILE A 72 0.61 21.48 -1.22
C ILE A 72 0.29 22.93 -1.56
N ALA A 73 0.44 23.28 -2.84
CA ALA A 73 0.27 24.66 -3.29
C ALA A 73 -1.19 25.01 -3.69
N ASN A 74 -2.04 24.03 -3.98
CA ASN A 74 -3.42 24.26 -4.43
C ASN A 74 -4.37 23.08 -4.08
N ASP A 75 -5.68 23.33 -4.12
CA ASP A 75 -6.71 22.30 -3.83
C ASP A 75 -6.68 21.12 -4.82
N ALA A 76 -6.24 21.32 -6.08
CA ALA A 76 -6.12 20.22 -7.03
C ALA A 76 -5.05 19.21 -6.59
N GLN A 77 -3.87 19.70 -6.19
CA GLN A 77 -2.81 18.89 -5.59
C GLN A 77 -3.29 18.23 -4.31
N PHE A 78 -4.09 18.92 -3.48
CA PHE A 78 -4.66 18.33 -2.27
C PHE A 78 -5.52 17.10 -2.59
N GLU A 79 -6.41 17.17 -3.58
CA GLU A 79 -7.22 16.03 -3.98
C GLU A 79 -6.37 14.89 -4.59
N ASP A 80 -5.32 15.21 -5.34
CA ASP A 80 -4.38 14.18 -5.84
C ASP A 80 -3.63 13.49 -4.70
N PHE A 81 -3.16 14.24 -3.69
CA PHE A 81 -2.52 13.66 -2.50
C PHE A 81 -3.50 12.87 -1.64
N LYS A 82 -4.77 13.28 -1.58
CA LYS A 82 -5.83 12.53 -0.89
C LYS A 82 -6.09 11.19 -1.58
N ARG A 83 -6.14 11.15 -2.92
CA ARG A 83 -6.20 9.89 -3.68
C ARG A 83 -4.95 9.04 -3.45
N ALA A 84 -3.77 9.65 -3.49
CA ALA A 84 -2.52 8.95 -3.22
C ALA A 84 -2.50 8.33 -1.82
N LYS A 85 -2.95 9.07 -0.79
CA LYS A 85 -3.09 8.56 0.58
C LYS A 85 -4.00 7.34 0.62
N ALA A 86 -5.18 7.42 0.03
CA ALA A 86 -6.14 6.32 0.00
C ALA A 86 -5.57 5.07 -0.72
N LEU A 87 -4.85 5.27 -1.83
CA LEU A 87 -4.17 4.18 -2.54
C LEU A 87 -3.09 3.52 -1.68
N ILE A 88 -2.25 4.30 -1.01
CA ILE A 88 -1.21 3.76 -0.14
C ILE A 88 -1.83 2.99 1.02
N GLU A 89 -2.88 3.53 1.66
CA GLU A 89 -3.63 2.84 2.71
C GLU A 89 -4.25 1.54 2.20
N SER A 90 -4.79 1.52 0.98
CA SER A 90 -5.33 0.29 0.36
C SER A 90 -4.25 -0.77 0.12
N TYR A 91 -3.06 -0.36 -0.35
CA TYR A 91 -1.94 -1.28 -0.57
C TYR A 91 -1.35 -1.76 0.75
N GLN A 92 -1.28 -0.91 1.77
CA GLN A 92 -0.92 -1.32 3.12
C GLN A 92 -1.91 -2.32 3.68
N ASN A 93 -3.21 -2.09 3.53
CA ASN A 93 -4.23 -3.05 3.91
C ASN A 93 -4.10 -4.37 3.13
N GLN A 94 -3.69 -4.37 1.87
CA GLN A 94 -3.47 -5.64 1.14
C GLN A 94 -2.21 -6.38 1.62
N LEU A 95 -1.17 -5.64 2.06
CA LEU A 95 0.07 -6.19 2.60
C LEU A 95 -0.05 -6.68 4.05
N TYR A 96 -0.87 -6.00 4.86
CA TYR A 96 -1.07 -6.26 6.28
C TYR A 96 -2.43 -6.86 6.62
N ALA A 97 -3.33 -7.01 5.65
CA ALA A 97 -4.47 -7.90 5.80
C ALA A 97 -3.91 -9.27 6.20
N PRO A 98 -4.49 -9.93 7.21
CA PRO A 98 -4.19 -11.32 7.44
C PRO A 98 -4.36 -11.99 6.09
N GLN A 99 -3.26 -12.53 5.57
CA GLN A 99 -3.26 -13.24 4.31
C GLN A 99 -4.26 -14.38 4.51
N ILE A 100 -5.52 -14.20 4.11
CA ILE A 100 -6.29 -15.33 3.61
C ILE A 100 -5.52 -15.67 2.37
N GLN A 101 -4.60 -16.60 2.58
CA GLN A 101 -3.69 -17.17 1.64
C GLN A 101 -4.52 -17.53 0.42
N SER A 102 -4.55 -16.64 -0.56
CA SER A 102 -4.70 -17.04 -1.95
C SER A 102 -3.34 -17.63 -2.30
N SER A 103 -3.04 -18.76 -1.68
CA SER A 103 -2.23 -19.77 -2.34
C SER A 103 -2.89 -19.90 -3.70
N SER A 104 -2.12 -19.57 -4.73
CA SER A 104 -2.15 -20.34 -5.95
C SER A 104 -2.02 -21.81 -5.53
N THR A 105 -3.15 -22.40 -5.17
CA THR A 105 -3.28 -23.83 -4.96
C THR A 105 -3.00 -24.41 -6.33
N SER A 106 -1.76 -24.83 -6.54
CA SER A 106 -1.44 -25.84 -7.54
C SER A 106 -2.53 -26.90 -7.41
N GLY A 107 -3.20 -27.29 -8.49
CA GLY A 107 -4.45 -28.07 -8.43
C GLY A 107 -4.41 -29.29 -7.50
N ALA A 108 -3.21 -29.81 -7.20
CA ALA A 108 -2.94 -30.80 -6.15
C ALA A 108 -3.45 -30.43 -4.74
N ASP A 109 -3.38 -29.17 -4.32
CA ASP A 109 -3.77 -28.72 -2.98
C ASP A 109 -5.31 -28.60 -2.87
N GLU A 110 -5.97 -28.12 -3.93
CA GLU A 110 -7.43 -28.16 -4.06
C GLU A 110 -7.94 -29.60 -4.06
N LEU A 111 -7.28 -30.50 -4.80
CA LEU A 111 -7.59 -31.94 -4.80
C LEU A 111 -7.51 -32.56 -3.41
N LYS A 112 -6.53 -32.15 -2.60
CA LYS A 112 -6.38 -32.64 -1.23
C LYS A 112 -7.54 -32.19 -0.34
N LYS A 113 -7.94 -30.93 -0.46
CA LYS A 113 -9.09 -30.36 0.27
C LYS A 113 -10.41 -31.00 -0.14
N TYR A 114 -10.62 -31.23 -1.44
CA TYR A 114 -11.78 -31.97 -1.94
C TYR A 114 -11.79 -33.42 -1.45
N LYS A 115 -10.63 -34.06 -1.29
CA LYS A 115 -10.53 -35.43 -0.76
C LYS A 115 -10.90 -35.48 0.72
N GLU A 116 -10.50 -34.47 1.50
CA GLU A 116 -10.92 -34.35 2.90
C GLU A 116 -12.44 -34.18 3.03
N LEU A 117 -13.07 -33.37 2.16
CA LEU A 117 -14.52 -33.22 2.15
C LEU A 117 -15.28 -34.50 1.78
N LEU A 118 -14.68 -35.36 0.94
CA LEU A 118 -15.22 -36.67 0.60
C LEU A 118 -15.13 -37.64 1.79
N ASP A 119 -13.99 -37.65 2.48
CA ASP A 119 -13.74 -38.49 3.67
C ASP A 119 -14.66 -38.09 4.84
N ASP A 120 -14.91 -36.78 5.00
CA ASP A 120 -15.87 -36.23 5.96
C ASP A 120 -17.35 -36.43 5.54
N GLY A 121 -17.59 -36.98 4.35
CA GLY A 121 -18.94 -37.24 3.81
C GLY A 121 -19.74 -35.99 3.45
N ILE A 122 -19.08 -34.83 3.35
CA ILE A 122 -19.70 -33.54 2.99
C ILE A 122 -20.04 -33.51 1.49
N ILE A 123 -19.24 -34.16 0.66
CA ILE A 123 -19.46 -34.27 -0.79
C ILE A 123 -19.52 -35.73 -1.22
N SER A 124 -20.22 -36.00 -2.31
CA SER A 124 -20.31 -37.33 -2.91
C SER A 124 -19.08 -37.65 -3.79
N GLU A 125 -18.82 -38.95 -4.01
CA GLU A 125 -17.69 -39.42 -4.83
C GLU A 125 -17.79 -38.94 -6.29
N GLU A 126 -19.02 -38.75 -6.79
CA GLU A 126 -19.31 -38.17 -8.10
C GLU A 126 -18.92 -36.68 -8.18
N GLU A 127 -19.27 -35.89 -7.16
CA GLU A 127 -18.91 -34.47 -7.08
C GLU A 127 -17.39 -34.27 -6.95
N PHE A 128 -16.74 -35.12 -6.17
CA PHE A 128 -15.28 -35.13 -6.07
C PHE A 128 -14.61 -35.40 -7.43
N ASN A 129 -15.08 -36.40 -8.18
CA ASN A 129 -14.53 -36.73 -9.49
C ASN A 129 -14.75 -35.65 -10.54
N ALA A 130 -15.90 -34.97 -10.52
CA ALA A 130 -16.17 -33.84 -11.41
C ALA A 130 -15.21 -32.67 -11.16
N LYS A 131 -14.99 -32.33 -9.87
CA LYS A 131 -14.03 -31.28 -9.48
C LYS A 131 -12.59 -31.66 -9.80
N LYS A 132 -12.22 -32.92 -9.58
CA LYS A 132 -10.88 -33.45 -9.92
C LYS A 132 -10.53 -33.31 -11.39
N LYS A 133 -11.45 -33.62 -12.30
CA LYS A 133 -11.27 -33.45 -13.76
C LYS A 133 -11.10 -31.98 -14.14
N GLN A 134 -11.96 -31.12 -13.60
CA GLN A 134 -11.88 -29.67 -13.82
C GLN A 134 -10.53 -29.09 -13.37
N ILE A 135 -10.01 -29.55 -12.24
CA ILE A 135 -8.73 -29.09 -11.68
C ILE A 135 -7.52 -29.65 -12.47
N LEU A 136 -7.61 -30.88 -12.99
CA LEU A 136 -6.57 -31.48 -13.83
C LEU A 136 -6.61 -31.01 -15.30
N GLY A 137 -7.69 -30.33 -15.73
CA GLY A 137 -7.85 -29.82 -17.09
C GLY A 137 -8.08 -30.91 -18.15
N ILE A 138 -8.73 -32.01 -17.76
CA ILE A 138 -9.02 -33.20 -18.60
C ILE A 138 -10.53 -33.39 -18.70
#